data_AF-A0A537F3I2-F1
#
_entry.id   AF-A0A537F3I2-F1
#
_cell.length_a   1.000
_cell.length_b   1.000
_cell.length_c   1.000
_cell.angle_alpha   90.00
_cell.angle_beta   90.00
_cell.angle_gamma   90.00
#
_symmetry.space_group_name_H-M   'P 1'
#
loop_
_entity.id
_entity.type
_entity.pdbx_description
1 polymer ?
#
loop_
_entity_poly.entity_id
_entity_poly.type
_entity_poly.pdbx_seq_one_letter_code
_entity_poly.pdbx_strand_id
1 'polypeptide(L)'
;MTDLMFLAFAAVTIGAAILAIEARDLVYGAAALGIAFLGVAGLFFLLDAAYVGWFQIAVYIGAVVVLILFTVMLVGPKKGATPLGLKRVSLLAAMLVSLLLGMTGALDC
;
A
#
# COMPACT_ATOMS: atom_id res chain seq x y z
N MET A 1 13.65 5.33 17.63
CA MET A 1 14.01 4.05 16.96
C MET A 1 12.79 3.41 16.28
N THR A 2 11.63 3.40 16.94
CA THR A 2 10.33 3.06 16.35
C THR A 2 9.93 3.99 15.21
N ASP A 3 10.39 5.24 15.23
CA ASP A 3 10.06 6.27 14.23
C ASP A 3 10.56 5.90 12.83
N LEU A 4 11.78 5.34 12.74
CA LEU A 4 12.35 4.88 11.48
C LEU A 4 11.58 3.67 10.94
N MET A 5 11.20 2.72 11.80
CA MET A 5 10.41 1.55 11.42
C MET A 5 8.99 1.98 10.99
N PHE A 6 8.37 2.91 11.72
CA PHE A 6 7.07 3.47 11.37
C PHE A 6 7.11 4.15 9.99
N LEU A 7 8.12 4.99 9.74
CA LEU A 7 8.29 5.65 8.46
C LEU A 7 8.54 4.65 7.33
N ALA A 8 9.33 3.60 7.57
CA ALA A 8 9.55 2.53 6.59
C ALA A 8 8.26 1.79 6.24
N PHE A 9 7.49 1.34 7.23
CA PHE A 9 6.21 0.66 7.00
C PHE A 9 5.18 1.59 6.33
N ALA A 10 5.14 2.88 6.71
CA ALA A 10 4.27 3.86 6.09
C ALA A 10 4.64 4.12 4.62
N ALA A 11 5.94 4.28 4.33
CA ALA A 11 6.44 4.47 2.96
C ALA A 11 6.14 3.26 2.08
N VAL A 12 6.35 2.04 2.59
CA VAL A 12 6.02 0.79 1.88
C VAL A 12 4.51 0.69 1.63
N THR A 13 3.69 1.02 2.62
CA THR A 13 2.22 0.99 2.52
C THR A 13 1.74 1.94 1.42
N ILE A 14 2.23 3.18 1.43
CA ILE A 14 1.88 4.20 0.43
C ILE A 14 2.38 3.77 -0.96
N GLY A 15 3.63 3.31 -1.08
CA GLY A 15 4.20 2.82 -2.33
C GLY A 15 3.39 1.67 -2.93
N ALA A 16 3.02 0.69 -2.11
CA ALA A 16 2.20 -0.45 -2.53
C ALA A 16 0.77 -0.01 -2.94
N ALA A 17 0.17 0.95 -2.23
CA ALA A 17 -1.14 1.50 -2.58
C ALA A 17 -1.12 2.25 -3.92
N ILE A 18 -0.06 3.00 -4.20
CA ILE A 18 0.13 3.66 -5.51
C ILE A 18 0.27 2.61 -6.61
N LEU A 19 1.11 1.58 -6.41
CA LEU A 19 1.26 0.48 -7.36
C LEU A 19 -0.06 -0.25 -7.61
N ALA A 20 -0.90 -0.40 -6.58
CA ALA A 20 -2.21 -1.03 -6.71
C ALA A 20 -3.14 -0.27 -7.67
N ILE A 21 -3.10 1.07 -7.66
CA ILE A 21 -3.93 1.93 -8.51
C ILE A 21 -3.29 2.13 -9.89
N GLU A 22 -1.95 2.08 -9.99
CA GLU A 22 -1.20 2.25 -11.24
C GLU A 22 -1.09 0.94 -12.06
N ALA A 23 -1.38 -0.21 -11.45
CA ALA A 23 -1.38 -1.49 -12.11
C ALA A 23 -2.41 -1.53 -13.26
N ARG A 24 -1.91 -1.83 -14.47
CA ARG A 24 -2.76 -2.01 -15.66
C ARG A 24 -3.53 -3.33 -15.67
N ASP A 25 -3.06 -4.28 -14.88
CA ASP A 25 -3.68 -5.58 -14.69
C ASP A 25 -4.30 -5.62 -13.30
N LEU A 26 -5.60 -5.92 -13.22
CA LEU A 26 -6.35 -5.93 -11.96
C LEU A 26 -5.81 -6.99 -10.99
N VAL A 27 -5.20 -8.09 -11.48
CA VAL A 27 -4.61 -9.13 -10.63
C VAL A 27 -3.39 -8.56 -9.91
N TYR A 28 -2.51 -7.87 -10.64
CA TYR A 28 -1.36 -7.19 -10.06
C TYR A 28 -1.77 -6.06 -9.13
N GLY A 29 -2.82 -5.31 -9.47
CA GLY A 29 -3.37 -4.26 -8.62
C GLY A 29 -3.91 -4.79 -7.29
N ALA A 30 -4.68 -5.88 -7.34
CA ALA A 30 -5.21 -6.55 -6.14
C ALA A 30 -4.10 -7.19 -5.28
N ALA A 31 -3.07 -7.77 -5.90
CA ALA A 31 -1.91 -8.28 -5.18
C ALA A 31 -1.13 -7.15 -4.47
N ALA A 32 -0.90 -6.03 -5.15
CA ALA A 32 -0.26 -4.85 -4.56
C ALA A 32 -1.10 -4.24 -3.42
N LEU A 33 -2.43 -4.27 -3.52
CA LEU A 33 -3.33 -3.88 -2.44
C LEU A 33 -3.16 -4.78 -1.20
N GLY A 34 -2.96 -6.08 -1.39
CA GLY A 34 -2.62 -7.00 -0.30
C GLY A 34 -1.32 -6.64 0.41
N ILE A 35 -0.30 -6.22 -0.34
CA ILE A 35 0.97 -5.73 0.23
C ILE A 35 0.75 -4.44 1.02
N ALA A 36 -0.08 -3.52 0.53
CA ALA A 36 -0.44 -2.31 1.27
C ALA A 36 -1.12 -2.64 2.61
N PHE A 37 -2.07 -3.58 2.64
CA PHE A 37 -2.70 -4.01 3.89
C PHE A 37 -1.76 -4.76 4.84
N LEU A 38 -0.75 -5.46 4.32
CA LEU A 38 0.32 -6.04 5.15
C LEU A 38 1.16 -4.94 5.81
N GLY A 39 1.46 -3.87 5.08
CA GLY A 39 2.14 -2.69 5.63
C GLY A 39 1.33 -2.05 6.77
N VAL A 40 0.01 -1.90 6.60
CA VAL A 40 -0.91 -1.42 7.64
C VAL A 40 -0.93 -2.37 8.86
N ALA A 41 -0.94 -3.68 8.65
CA ALA A 41 -0.86 -4.64 9.76
C ALA A 41 0.44 -4.46 10.55
N GLY A 42 1.58 -4.25 9.87
CA GLY A 42 2.86 -3.91 10.49
C GLY A 42 2.76 -2.63 11.33
N LEU A 43 2.10 -1.58 10.83
CA LEU A 43 1.86 -0.35 11.59
C LEU A 43 1.03 -0.62 12.86
N PHE A 44 0.00 -1.47 12.80
CA PHE A 44 -0.77 -1.82 14.00
C PHE A 44 0.05 -2.57 15.04
N PHE A 45 0.97 -3.46 14.63
CA PHE A 45 1.88 -4.11 15.57
C PHE A 45 2.87 -3.12 16.20
N LEU A 46 3.36 -2.14 15.43
CA LEU A 46 4.22 -1.07 15.97
C LEU A 46 3.51 -0.18 16.99
N LEU A 47 2.19 0.01 16.84
CA LEU A 47 1.35 0.79 17.75
C LEU A 47 0.85 -0.02 18.96
N ASP A 48 1.39 -1.23 19.19
CA ASP A 48 0.96 -2.15 20.24
C ASP A 48 -0.54 -2.54 20.15
N ALA A 49 -1.12 -2.42 18.95
CA ALA A 49 -2.51 -2.73 18.65
C ALA A 49 -2.65 -4.14 18.05
N ALA A 50 -2.10 -5.14 18.74
CA ALA A 50 -1.99 -6.50 18.22
C ALA A 50 -3.34 -7.14 17.85
N TYR A 51 -4.39 -6.90 18.63
CA TYR A 51 -5.73 -7.43 18.34
C TYR A 51 -6.23 -6.93 16.98
N VAL A 52 -6.15 -5.62 16.73
CA VAL A 52 -6.54 -4.99 15.45
C VAL A 52 -5.65 -5.48 14.31
N GLY A 53 -4.35 -5.64 14.54
CA GLY A 53 -3.40 -6.20 13.56
C GLY A 53 -3.78 -7.61 13.09
N TRP A 54 -4.22 -8.48 14.00
CA TRP A 54 -4.70 -9.83 13.63
C TRP A 54 -5.98 -9.79 12.80
N PHE A 55 -6.95 -8.91 13.13
CA PHE A 55 -8.13 -8.72 12.27
C PHE A 55 -7.76 -8.14 10.91
N GLN A 56 -6.76 -7.25 10.85
CA GLN A 56 -6.28 -6.70 9.58
C GLN A 56 -5.84 -7.83 8.64
N ILE A 57 -5.08 -8.79 9.17
CA ILE A 57 -4.61 -9.94 8.40
C ILE A 57 -5.77 -10.89 8.07
N ALA A 58 -6.59 -11.27 9.05
CA ALA A 58 -7.66 -12.24 8.85
C ALA A 58 -8.75 -11.74 7.89
N VAL A 59 -9.21 -10.50 8.06
CA VAL A 59 -10.36 -9.95 7.32
C VAL A 59 -9.92 -9.29 6.02
N TYR A 60 -8.93 -8.40 6.04
CA TYR A 60 -8.60 -7.64 4.83
C TYR A 60 -7.71 -8.45 3.88
N ILE A 61 -6.63 -9.04 4.38
CA ILE A 61 -5.75 -9.85 3.52
C ILE A 61 -6.39 -11.22 3.25
N GLY A 62 -6.94 -11.85 4.28
CA GLY A 62 -7.52 -13.20 4.19
C GLY A 62 -8.85 -13.27 3.43
N ALA A 63 -9.79 -12.34 3.69
CA ALA A 63 -11.09 -12.34 3.02
C ALA A 63 -11.14 -11.34 1.86
N VAL A 64 -10.97 -10.04 2.11
CA VAL A 64 -11.25 -9.01 1.10
C VAL A 64 -10.32 -9.12 -0.12
N VAL A 65 -9.01 -9.20 0.07
CA VAL A 65 -8.05 -9.28 -1.04
C VAL A 65 -8.21 -10.58 -1.83
N VAL A 66 -8.41 -11.70 -1.15
CA VAL A 66 -8.64 -13.00 -1.81
C VAL A 66 -9.96 -12.98 -2.60
N LEU A 67 -11.02 -12.39 -2.05
CA LEU A 67 -12.30 -12.23 -2.77
C LEU A 67 -12.16 -11.33 -4.00
N ILE A 68 -11.40 -10.23 -3.88
CA ILE A 68 -11.11 -9.35 -5.02
C ILE A 68 -10.33 -10.13 -6.08
N LEU A 69 -9.27 -10.85 -5.71
CA LEU A 69 -8.47 -11.65 -6.63
C LEU A 69 -9.34 -12.68 -7.35
N PHE A 70 -10.16 -13.42 -6.60
CA PHE A 70 -11.07 -14.40 -7.17
C PHE A 70 -12.05 -13.76 -8.15
N THR A 71 -12.67 -12.64 -7.76
CA THR A 71 -13.62 -11.89 -8.60
C THR A 71 -12.98 -11.39 -9.88
N VAL A 72 -11.78 -10.80 -9.77
CA VAL A 72 -11.03 -10.26 -10.92
C VAL A 72 -10.61 -11.37 -11.88
N MET A 73 -10.16 -12.50 -11.35
CA MET A 73 -9.79 -13.66 -12.17
C MET A 73 -11.02 -14.22 -12.92
N LEU A 74 -12.20 -14.19 -12.30
CA LEU A 74 -13.46 -14.60 -12.95
C LEU A 74 -13.96 -13.60 -14.00
N VAL A 75 -13.85 -12.30 -13.74
CA VAL A 75 -14.32 -11.24 -14.65
C VAL A 75 -13.44 -11.13 -15.90
N GLY A 76 -12.18 -11.58 -15.82
CA GLY A 76 -11.23 -11.55 -16.91
C GLY A 76 -10.68 -10.13 -17.17
N PRO A 77 -9.44 -10.00 -17.66
CA PRO A 77 -8.81 -8.71 -17.87
C PRO A 77 -9.50 -7.90 -18.98
N LYS A 78 -10.14 -6.78 -18.61
CA LYS A 78 -10.62 -5.77 -19.56
C LYS A 78 -9.45 -4.84 -19.95
N LYS A 79 -8.95 -4.97 -21.19
CA LYS A 79 -8.07 -3.97 -21.82
C LYS A 79 -8.90 -2.73 -22.12
N GLY A 80 -8.86 -1.70 -21.26
CA GLY A 80 -9.66 -0.49 -21.48
C GLY A 80 -9.21 0.73 -20.70
N ALA A 81 -8.85 1.76 -21.47
CA ALA A 81 -8.68 3.18 -21.16
C ALA A 81 -7.43 3.62 -20.35
N THR A 82 -6.60 4.42 -21.04
CA THR A 82 -5.51 5.25 -20.52
C THR A 82 -6.06 6.39 -19.65
N PRO A 83 -5.71 6.50 -18.35
CA PRO A 83 -5.91 7.73 -17.61
C PRO A 83 -4.66 8.60 -17.77
N LEU A 84 -4.77 9.66 -18.57
CA LEU A 84 -3.73 10.64 -18.86
C LEU A 84 -3.26 11.45 -17.61
N GLY A 85 -3.87 11.23 -16.44
CA GLY A 85 -3.62 11.99 -15.20
C GLY A 85 -2.94 11.24 -14.05
N LEU A 86 -2.77 9.92 -14.11
CA LEU A 86 -2.33 9.12 -12.94
C LEU A 86 -0.83 9.27 -12.61
N LYS A 87 0.00 9.51 -13.64
CA LYS A 87 1.45 9.76 -13.49
C LYS A 87 1.78 10.92 -12.55
N ARG A 88 0.88 11.91 -12.42
CA ARG A 88 1.06 13.05 -11.53
C ARG A 88 0.85 12.67 -10.06
N VAL A 89 -0.06 11.73 -9.77
CA VAL A 89 -0.33 11.27 -8.39
C VAL A 89 0.85 10.44 -7.87
N SER A 90 1.39 9.54 -8.70
CA SER A 90 2.59 8.75 -8.39
C SER A 90 3.82 9.64 -8.15
N LEU A 91 4.03 10.68 -8.99
CA LEU A 91 5.08 11.68 -8.80
C LEU A 91 4.90 12.53 -7.53
N LEU A 92 3.68 12.97 -7.24
CA LEU A 92 3.40 13.76 -6.03
C LEU A 92 3.58 12.95 -4.76
N ALA A 93 3.14 11.69 -4.76
CA ALA A 93 3.30 10.82 -3.61
C ALA A 93 4.76 10.39 -3.40
N ALA A 94 5.51 10.13 -4.50
CA ALA A 94 6.95 9.92 -4.42
C ALA A 94 7.70 11.17 -3.92
N MET A 95 7.29 12.38 -4.33
CA MET A 95 7.80 13.65 -3.80
C MET A 95 7.48 13.84 -2.31
N LEU A 96 6.27 13.45 -1.87
CA LEU A 96 5.87 13.58 -0.48
C LEU A 96 6.65 12.60 0.42
N VAL A 97 6.85 11.37 -0.04
CA VAL A 97 7.65 10.35 0.65
C VAL A 97 9.12 10.77 0.73
N SER A 98 9.70 11.29 -0.37
CA SER A 98 11.09 11.75 -0.36
C SER A 98 11.30 13.00 0.48
N LEU A 99 10.33 13.92 0.51
CA LEU A 99 10.36 15.09 1.39
C LEU A 99 10.27 14.68 2.87
N LEU A 100 9.40 13.74 3.22
CA LEU A 100 9.27 13.22 4.59
C LEU A 100 10.53 12.50 5.07
N LEU A 101 11.17 11.69 4.21
CA LEU A 101 12.48 11.09 4.50
C LEU A 101 13.59 12.16 4.66
N GLY A 102 13.53 13.23 3.84
CA GLY A 102 14.48 14.34 3.92
C GLY A 102 14.39 15.13 5.22
N MET A 103 13.17 15.31 5.75
CA MET A 103 12.97 15.99 7.03
C MET A 103 13.52 15.18 8.21
N THR A 104 13.47 13.85 8.18
CA THR A 104 14.06 13.03 9.24
C THR A 104 15.60 13.06 9.25
N GLY A 105 16.26 13.24 8.11
CA GLY A 105 17.71 13.42 8.05
C GLY A 105 18.23 14.77 8.57
N ALA A 106 17.35 15.78 8.69
CA ALA A 106 17.72 17.11 9.16
C ALA A 106 17.56 17.30 10.69
N LEU A 107 16.90 16.37 11.39
CA LEU A 107 16.72 16.42 12.85
C LEU A 107 17.77 15.63 13.64
N ASP A 108 18.63 14.85 12.95
CA ASP A 108 19.78 14.13 13.53
C ASP A 108 21.09 14.95 13.47
N CYS A 109 21.03 16.27 13.28
CA CYS A 109 22.16 17.21 13.33
C CYS A 109 22.01 18.25 14.46
#